data_AF-A0A2D4WNL1-F1
#
_entry.id   AF-A0A2D4WNL1-F1
#
_cell.length_a   1.000
_cell.length_b   1.000
_cell.length_c   1.000
_cell.angle_alpha   90.00
_cell.angle_beta   90.00
_cell.angle_gamma   90.00
#
_symmetry.space_group_name_H-M   'P 1'
#
loop_
_entity.id
_entity.type
_entity.pdbx_description
1 polymer ?
#
loop_
_entity_poly.entity_id
_entity_poly.type
_entity_poly.pdbx_seq_one_letter_code
_entity_poly.pdbx_strand_id
1 'polypeptide(L)'
;MRLHERTIPGVPIPATLALSACGIIIASSFVVGGLLGIIQSATEDSVLSDQANVIGKILEDNPIMERSQNRFSGRSIFYIPKEPRRPSPPKPPPPPRVEREPAPTPPPQPPPSAPSKYAGPGIRGILGNEVFFENGTRVKVGNSADGVDVLRINNPFSIRLGWKRGEYEVNLFAEEIPDFFGKAPYAGSSASTLLSLETMTTGPQSQSERDAAQARELKEIQDREAREARNRQTGDGGSQSSDVPAALAQSDVDEMSRIDAIRAMSSIGRALRQEVDEQTKKRLEDERTMLREHIRNNSGAE
;
A
#
# COMPACT_ATOMS: atom_id res chain seq x y z
N MET A 1 -64.75 -46.72 -3.51
CA MET A 1 -64.67 -47.02 -2.06
C MET A 1 -64.90 -45.73 -1.30
N ARG A 2 -66.02 -45.66 -0.56
CA ARG A 2 -66.48 -44.46 0.16
C ARG A 2 -65.91 -44.50 1.59
N LEU A 3 -65.12 -43.49 1.95
CA LEU A 3 -64.45 -43.34 3.26
C LEU A 3 -65.20 -42.38 4.20
N HIS A 4 -66.49 -42.16 3.99
CA HIS A 4 -67.35 -41.38 4.88
C HIS A 4 -68.32 -42.34 5.56
N GLU A 5 -67.98 -42.82 6.76
CA GLU A 5 -68.94 -43.27 7.82
C GLU A 5 -68.20 -44.05 8.90
N ARG A 6 -67.38 -43.36 9.70
CA ARG A 6 -67.03 -43.78 11.06
C ARG A 6 -66.87 -42.55 11.94
N THR A 7 -67.95 -41.81 12.12
CA THR A 7 -68.06 -40.80 13.18
C THR A 7 -68.94 -41.39 14.29
N ILE A 8 -68.41 -41.39 15.51
CA ILE A 8 -69.12 -41.81 16.72
C ILE A 8 -70.29 -40.84 16.92
N PRO A 9 -71.55 -41.28 16.94
CA PRO A 9 -72.69 -40.38 17.11
C PRO A 9 -72.71 -39.83 18.55
N GLY A 10 -72.76 -38.51 18.70
CA GLY A 10 -73.19 -37.87 19.95
C GLY A 10 -72.19 -36.94 20.66
N VAL A 11 -70.97 -36.75 20.15
CA VAL A 11 -70.03 -35.78 20.75
C VAL A 11 -69.97 -34.51 19.89
N PRO A 12 -70.50 -33.37 20.35
CA PRO A 12 -70.35 -32.11 19.63
C PRO A 12 -68.88 -31.70 19.68
N ILE A 13 -68.20 -31.70 18.53
CA ILE A 13 -66.83 -31.20 18.44
C ILE A 13 -66.91 -29.68 18.61
N PRO A 14 -66.30 -29.10 19.66
CA PRO A 14 -66.36 -27.66 19.86
C PRO A 14 -65.60 -26.97 18.71
N ALA A 15 -66.14 -25.85 18.23
CA ALA A 15 -65.59 -25.10 17.10
C ALA A 15 -64.10 -24.73 17.28
N THR A 16 -63.64 -24.62 18.52
CA THR A 16 -62.24 -24.39 18.88
C THR A 16 -61.32 -25.55 18.49
N LEU A 17 -61.80 -26.80 18.56
CA LEU A 17 -61.04 -27.99 18.22
C LEU A 17 -60.91 -28.15 16.70
N ALA A 18 -61.96 -27.79 15.95
CA ALA A 18 -61.92 -27.73 14.49
C ALA A 18 -60.94 -26.67 13.97
N LEU A 19 -60.95 -25.47 14.56
CA LEU A 19 -60.01 -24.39 14.24
C LEU A 19 -58.56 -24.77 14.56
N SER A 20 -58.31 -25.41 15.71
CA SER A 20 -56.98 -25.90 16.09
C SER A 20 -56.47 -26.98 15.13
N ALA A 21 -57.33 -27.91 14.71
CA ALA A 21 -56.95 -28.95 13.77
C ALA A 21 -56.57 -28.37 12.40
N CYS A 22 -57.32 -27.38 11.89
CA CYS A 22 -56.96 -26.67 10.66
C CYS A 22 -55.63 -25.91 10.79
N GLY A 23 -55.37 -25.28 11.93
CA GLY A 23 -54.10 -24.58 12.17
C GLY A 23 -52.88 -25.50 12.09
N ILE A 24 -52.97 -26.71 12.66
CA ILE A 24 -51.88 -27.71 12.63
C ILE A 24 -51.63 -28.21 11.20
N ILE A 25 -52.69 -28.36 10.40
CA ILE A 25 -52.56 -28.79 8.99
C ILE A 25 -51.85 -27.71 8.15
N ILE A 26 -52.15 -26.43 8.38
CA ILE A 26 -51.50 -25.33 7.66
C ILE A 26 -50.05 -25.15 8.12
N ALA A 27 -49.78 -25.24 9.44
CA ALA A 27 -48.41 -25.14 9.94
C ALA A 27 -47.53 -26.30 9.45
N SER A 28 -48.07 -27.53 9.42
CA SER A 28 -47.31 -28.69 8.94
C SER A 28 -47.03 -28.65 7.44
N SER A 29 -47.95 -28.11 6.61
CA SER A 29 -47.70 -27.95 5.17
C SER A 29 -46.58 -26.93 4.87
N PHE A 30 -46.47 -25.85 5.65
CA PHE A 30 -45.36 -24.90 5.53
C PHE A 30 -44.00 -25.51 5.89
N VAL A 31 -43.94 -26.35 6.93
CA VAL A 31 -42.68 -27.02 7.34
C VAL A 31 -42.23 -28.02 6.27
N VAL A 32 -43.16 -28.80 5.70
CA VAL A 32 -42.84 -29.77 4.64
C VAL A 32 -42.45 -29.06 3.34
N GLY A 33 -43.13 -27.97 2.98
CA GLY A 33 -42.77 -27.15 1.81
C GLY A 33 -41.41 -26.47 1.95
N GLY A 34 -41.08 -25.95 3.15
CA GLY A 34 -39.78 -25.34 3.43
C GLY A 34 -38.62 -26.32 3.37
N LEU A 35 -38.80 -27.54 3.90
CA LEU A 35 -37.79 -28.61 3.81
C LEU A 35 -37.52 -29.02 2.37
N LEU A 36 -38.55 -29.08 1.51
CA LEU A 36 -38.38 -29.40 0.10
C LEU A 36 -37.58 -28.32 -0.65
N GLY A 37 -37.78 -27.05 -0.32
CA GLY A 37 -37.02 -25.93 -0.89
C GLY A 37 -35.54 -25.96 -0.51
N ILE A 38 -35.22 -26.33 0.74
CA ILE A 38 -33.83 -26.48 1.20
C ILE A 38 -33.14 -27.65 0.48
N ILE A 39 -33.84 -28.78 0.31
CA ILE A 39 -33.30 -29.94 -0.42
C ILE A 39 -33.08 -29.61 -1.89
N GLN A 40 -34.01 -28.89 -2.54
CA GLN A 40 -33.81 -28.44 -3.93
C GLN A 40 -32.62 -27.47 -4.05
N SER A 41 -32.43 -26.55 -3.10
CA SER A 41 -31.27 -25.63 -3.09
C SER A 41 -29.93 -26.33 -2.88
N ALA A 42 -29.93 -27.50 -2.23
CA ALA A 42 -28.72 -28.32 -2.04
C ALA A 42 -28.40 -29.18 -3.28
N THR A 43 -29.38 -29.42 -4.16
CA THR A 43 -29.21 -30.16 -5.42
C THR A 43 -29.08 -29.27 -6.65
N GLU A 44 -29.33 -27.97 -6.54
CA GLU A 44 -28.86 -27.01 -7.53
C GLU A 44 -27.34 -26.94 -7.41
N ASP A 45 -26.67 -27.77 -8.23
CA ASP A 45 -25.23 -27.76 -8.41
C ASP A 45 -24.76 -26.32 -8.53
N SER A 46 -23.90 -25.94 -7.59
CA SER A 46 -23.25 -24.63 -7.57
C SER A 46 -22.82 -24.24 -8.97
N VAL A 47 -23.19 -23.02 -9.37
CA VAL A 47 -22.86 -22.30 -10.62
C VAL A 47 -21.33 -22.14 -10.85
N LEU A 48 -20.50 -22.92 -10.15
CA LEU A 48 -19.04 -22.94 -10.20
C LEU A 48 -18.48 -24.02 -11.14
N SER A 49 -19.27 -25.01 -11.58
CA SER A 49 -18.79 -26.02 -12.55
C SER A 49 -18.68 -25.47 -13.97
N ASP A 50 -19.59 -24.57 -14.38
CA ASP A 50 -19.54 -23.98 -15.72
C ASP A 50 -18.51 -22.83 -15.82
N GLN A 51 -18.28 -22.09 -14.73
CA GLN A 51 -17.18 -21.10 -14.66
C GLN A 51 -15.79 -21.75 -14.61
N ALA A 52 -15.64 -22.94 -14.05
CA ALA A 52 -14.38 -23.69 -14.11
C ALA A 52 -14.01 -24.07 -15.55
N ASN A 53 -15.00 -24.36 -16.40
CA ASN A 53 -14.78 -24.58 -17.84
C ASN A 53 -14.47 -23.29 -18.60
N VAL A 54 -15.00 -22.13 -18.18
CA VAL A 54 -14.61 -20.84 -18.77
C VAL A 54 -13.16 -20.49 -18.43
N ILE A 55 -12.72 -20.71 -17.19
CA ILE A 55 -11.31 -20.54 -16.83
C ILE A 55 -10.45 -21.55 -17.57
N GLY A 56 -10.86 -22.83 -17.66
CA GLY A 56 -10.15 -23.85 -18.43
C GLY A 56 -10.01 -23.48 -19.90
N LYS A 57 -11.09 -23.01 -20.54
CA LYS A 57 -11.09 -22.57 -21.95
C LYS A 57 -10.28 -21.29 -22.17
N ILE A 58 -10.31 -20.34 -21.23
CA ILE A 58 -9.44 -19.16 -21.25
C ILE A 58 -7.98 -19.55 -21.00
N LEU A 59 -7.70 -20.60 -20.23
CA LEU A 59 -6.35 -21.13 -20.00
C LEU A 59 -5.82 -21.84 -21.25
N GLU A 60 -6.67 -22.60 -21.93
CA GLU A 60 -6.33 -23.40 -23.11
C GLU A 60 -6.14 -22.53 -24.36
N ASP A 61 -6.93 -21.45 -24.52
CA ASP A 61 -6.83 -20.52 -25.66
C ASP A 61 -5.84 -19.34 -25.43
N ASN A 62 -5.13 -19.24 -24.30
CA ASN A 62 -4.19 -18.13 -24.08
C ASN A 62 -2.74 -18.47 -24.45
N PRO A 63 -2.24 -18.08 -25.65
CA PRO A 63 -0.82 -18.21 -25.99
C PRO A 63 0.09 -17.36 -25.10
N ILE A 64 -0.49 -16.46 -24.29
CA ILE A 64 0.23 -15.63 -23.32
C ILE A 64 0.71 -16.47 -22.13
N MET A 65 -0.06 -17.47 -21.69
CA MET A 65 0.31 -18.32 -20.56
C MET A 65 1.51 -19.19 -20.91
N GLU A 66 1.45 -19.86 -22.06
CA GLU A 66 2.54 -20.70 -22.56
C GLU A 66 3.82 -19.87 -22.81
N ARG A 67 3.70 -18.68 -23.39
CA ARG A 67 4.85 -17.74 -23.51
C ARG A 67 5.41 -17.33 -22.15
N SER A 68 4.56 -17.14 -21.14
CA SER A 68 5.00 -16.75 -19.80
C SER A 68 5.71 -17.92 -19.13
N GLN A 69 5.11 -19.11 -19.18
CA GLN A 69 5.73 -20.32 -18.65
C GLN A 69 7.07 -20.60 -19.33
N ASN A 70 7.15 -20.49 -20.66
CA ASN A 70 8.41 -20.62 -21.43
C ASN A 70 9.45 -19.53 -21.11
N ARG A 71 9.03 -18.35 -20.64
CA ARG A 71 9.97 -17.30 -20.16
C ARG A 71 10.56 -17.63 -18.79
N PHE A 72 9.95 -18.51 -18.02
CA PHE A 72 10.42 -18.91 -16.68
C PHE A 72 11.02 -20.32 -16.66
N SER A 73 10.49 -21.26 -17.44
CA SER A 73 11.03 -22.61 -17.58
C SER A 73 12.36 -22.56 -18.34
N GLY A 74 13.47 -22.56 -17.60
CA GLY A 74 14.83 -22.53 -18.16
C GLY A 74 15.61 -21.24 -17.87
N ARG A 75 15.00 -20.25 -17.21
CA ARG A 75 15.73 -19.07 -16.70
C ARG A 75 15.87 -19.19 -15.20
N SER A 76 17.07 -19.52 -14.74
CA SER A 76 17.41 -19.39 -13.33
C SER A 76 17.10 -17.97 -12.87
N ILE A 77 16.40 -17.83 -11.74
CA ILE A 77 16.10 -16.55 -11.09
C ILE A 77 17.38 -15.75 -10.78
N PHE A 78 18.52 -16.45 -10.75
CA PHE A 78 19.85 -15.89 -10.48
C PHE A 78 20.63 -15.52 -11.75
N TYR A 79 20.10 -15.79 -12.94
CA TYR A 79 20.77 -15.46 -14.20
C TYR A 79 20.07 -14.30 -14.90
N ILE A 80 20.63 -13.10 -14.73
CA ILE A 80 20.18 -11.90 -15.44
C ILE A 80 20.56 -12.06 -16.92
N PRO A 81 19.60 -12.08 -17.85
CA PRO A 81 19.89 -12.15 -19.27
C PRO A 81 20.74 -10.95 -19.70
N LYS A 82 21.76 -11.18 -20.52
CA LYS A 82 22.50 -10.07 -21.15
C LYS A 82 21.51 -9.26 -21.99
N GLU A 83 21.57 -7.93 -21.86
CA GLU A 83 20.72 -7.04 -22.64
C GLU A 83 20.88 -7.30 -24.14
N PRO A 84 19.80 -7.26 -24.93
CA PRO A 84 19.90 -7.37 -26.38
C PRO A 84 20.86 -6.30 -26.90
N ARG A 85 21.94 -6.71 -27.56
CA ARG A 85 22.85 -5.76 -28.21
C ARG A 85 22.08 -5.07 -29.33
N ARG A 86 21.76 -3.79 -29.15
CA ARG A 86 21.27 -2.97 -30.25
C ARG A 86 22.36 -2.92 -31.32
N PRO A 87 22.02 -3.04 -32.62
CA PRO A 87 23.00 -2.79 -33.67
C PRO A 87 23.59 -1.40 -33.44
N SER A 88 24.92 -1.32 -33.43
CA SER A 88 25.61 -0.03 -33.32
C SER A 88 25.11 0.87 -34.44
N PRO A 89 24.72 2.12 -34.15
CA PRO A 89 24.35 3.05 -35.20
C PRO A 89 25.48 3.15 -36.23
N PRO A 90 25.16 3.31 -37.53
CA PRO A 90 26.17 3.45 -38.57
C PRO A 90 27.11 4.61 -38.21
N LYS A 91 28.42 4.36 -38.33
CA LYS A 91 29.44 5.36 -38.01
C LYS A 91 29.22 6.58 -38.91
N PRO A 92 29.14 7.81 -38.35
CA PRO A 92 29.01 9.02 -39.16
C PRO A 92 30.13 9.09 -40.21
N PRO A 93 29.86 9.66 -41.41
CA PRO A 93 30.91 9.89 -42.38
C PRO A 93 32.00 10.79 -41.76
N PRO A 94 33.28 10.53 -42.07
CA PRO A 94 34.36 11.37 -41.57
C PRO A 94 34.15 12.81 -42.06
N PRO A 95 34.32 13.82 -41.18
CA PRO A 95 34.20 15.22 -41.59
C PRO A 95 35.24 15.54 -42.68
N PRO A 96 34.89 16.40 -43.65
CA PRO A 96 35.81 16.81 -44.71
C PRO A 96 37.07 17.42 -44.10
N ARG A 97 38.23 16.85 -44.45
CA ARG A 97 39.55 17.30 -43.99
C ARG A 97 39.85 18.64 -44.68
N VAL A 98 39.55 19.73 -43.99
CA VAL A 98 40.01 21.07 -44.41
C VAL A 98 41.52 21.12 -44.18
N GLU A 99 42.26 21.15 -45.28
CA GLU A 99 43.71 21.34 -45.30
C GLU A 99 43.99 22.77 -44.83
N ARG A 100 44.44 22.91 -43.56
CA ARG A 100 44.85 24.20 -43.03
C ARG A 100 46.23 24.54 -43.55
N GLU A 101 46.36 25.68 -44.20
CA GLU A 101 47.64 26.34 -44.50
C GLU A 101 48.49 26.49 -43.23
N PRO A 102 49.82 26.40 -43.33
CA PRO A 102 50.72 26.53 -42.19
C PRO A 102 50.75 27.98 -41.68
N ALA A 103 50.17 28.22 -40.51
CA ALA A 103 50.27 29.49 -39.81
C ALA A 103 51.66 29.66 -39.15
N PRO A 104 52.22 30.88 -39.14
CA PRO A 104 53.51 31.17 -38.53
C PRO A 104 53.49 31.01 -36.99
N THR A 105 54.64 30.66 -36.44
CA THR A 105 54.90 30.33 -35.03
C THR A 105 54.40 31.41 -34.05
N PRO A 106 53.47 31.09 -33.14
CA PRO A 106 53.04 32.03 -32.11
C PRO A 106 54.02 32.07 -30.92
N PRO A 107 54.13 33.22 -30.23
CA PRO A 107 54.95 33.41 -29.04
C PRO A 107 54.50 32.53 -27.85
N PRO A 108 55.34 32.35 -26.80
CA PRO A 108 55.06 31.47 -25.67
C PRO A 108 53.71 31.79 -25.04
N GLN A 109 52.78 30.84 -25.14
CA GLN A 109 51.43 30.99 -24.62
C GLN A 109 51.46 31.08 -23.09
N PRO A 110 50.64 31.98 -22.49
CA PRO A 110 50.41 31.96 -21.05
C PRO A 110 49.85 30.59 -20.62
N PRO A 111 50.13 30.16 -19.37
CA PRO A 111 49.67 28.86 -18.90
C PRO A 111 48.15 28.73 -19.08
N PRO A 112 47.64 27.56 -19.48
CA PRO A 112 46.22 27.39 -19.74
C PRO A 112 45.44 27.74 -18.48
N SER A 113 44.54 28.72 -18.59
CA SER A 113 43.61 29.08 -17.52
C SER A 113 42.82 27.85 -17.12
N ALA A 114 42.65 27.63 -15.81
CA ALA A 114 41.82 26.54 -15.30
C ALA A 114 40.41 26.63 -15.93
N PRO A 115 39.81 25.49 -16.32
CA PRO A 115 38.49 25.49 -16.95
C PRO A 115 37.47 26.14 -16.01
N SER A 116 36.49 26.91 -16.51
CA SER A 116 35.50 27.56 -15.63
C SER A 116 34.50 26.60 -14.98
N LYS A 117 34.43 25.36 -15.47
CA LYS A 117 33.54 24.31 -14.97
C LYS A 117 34.35 23.07 -14.64
N TYR A 118 33.97 22.40 -13.57
CA TYR A 118 34.56 21.10 -13.21
C TYR A 118 34.30 20.09 -14.33
N ALA A 119 35.37 19.52 -14.87
CA ALA A 119 35.31 18.47 -15.91
C ALA A 119 36.13 17.24 -15.50
N GLY A 120 36.28 17.03 -14.18
CA GLY A 120 36.91 15.85 -13.62
C GLY A 120 35.96 14.65 -13.55
N PRO A 121 36.38 13.54 -12.91
CA PRO A 121 35.53 12.38 -12.64
C PRO A 121 34.19 12.76 -12.01
N GLY A 122 33.11 12.16 -12.51
CA GLY A 122 31.76 12.36 -11.99
C GLY A 122 31.65 11.95 -10.53
N ILE A 123 30.86 12.70 -9.76
CA ILE A 123 30.63 12.44 -8.34
C ILE A 123 29.32 11.67 -8.22
N ARG A 124 29.36 10.50 -7.61
CA ARG A 124 28.20 9.63 -7.40
C ARG A 124 27.47 9.95 -6.09
N GLY A 125 28.20 10.34 -5.05
CA GLY A 125 27.63 10.60 -3.73
C GLY A 125 28.64 11.03 -2.68
N ILE A 126 28.12 11.51 -1.55
CA ILE A 126 28.88 11.83 -0.34
C ILE A 126 28.34 10.94 0.79
N LEU A 127 29.22 10.30 1.55
CA LEU A 127 28.86 9.58 2.77
C LEU A 127 29.82 9.96 3.90
N GLY A 128 29.33 10.74 4.86
CA GLY A 128 30.16 11.26 5.95
C GLY A 128 31.27 12.16 5.41
N ASN A 129 32.52 11.76 5.63
CA ASN A 129 33.72 12.49 5.19
C ASN A 129 34.38 11.86 3.95
N GLU A 130 33.63 11.02 3.22
CA GLU A 130 34.11 10.33 2.01
C GLU A 130 33.26 10.70 0.79
N VAL A 131 33.94 10.89 -0.33
CA VAL A 131 33.35 11.21 -1.63
C VAL A 131 33.49 9.99 -2.53
N PHE A 132 32.38 9.61 -3.14
CA PHE A 132 32.29 8.47 -4.05
C PHE A 132 32.26 9.00 -5.47
N PHE A 133 33.26 8.63 -6.26
CA PHE A 133 33.33 8.95 -7.68
C PHE A 133 32.71 7.84 -8.53
N GLU A 134 32.30 8.16 -9.76
CA GLU A 134 31.69 7.20 -10.69
C GLU A 134 32.63 6.05 -11.08
N ASN A 135 33.94 6.27 -11.03
CA ASN A 135 34.95 5.24 -11.25
C ASN A 135 35.04 4.21 -10.11
N GLY A 136 34.27 4.38 -9.03
CA GLY A 136 34.27 3.53 -7.84
C GLY A 136 35.33 3.90 -6.80
N THR A 137 36.18 4.89 -7.10
CA THR A 137 37.18 5.41 -6.16
C THR A 137 36.50 6.19 -5.03
N ARG A 138 37.02 6.01 -3.81
CA ARG A 138 36.55 6.68 -2.61
C ARG A 138 37.67 7.56 -2.08
N VAL A 139 37.38 8.83 -1.84
CA VAL A 139 38.39 9.79 -1.39
C VAL A 139 37.88 10.47 -0.12
N LYS A 140 38.68 10.41 0.94
CA LYS A 140 38.43 11.15 2.18
C LYS A 140 38.71 12.64 1.98
N VAL A 141 37.98 13.50 2.69
CA VAL A 141 38.30 14.93 2.75
C VAL A 141 39.75 15.13 3.19
N GLY A 142 40.47 15.99 2.48
CA GLY A 142 41.90 16.27 2.67
C GLY A 142 42.84 15.37 1.87
N ASN A 143 42.33 14.33 1.20
CA ASN A 143 43.13 13.46 0.34
C ASN A 143 42.90 13.77 -1.14
N SER A 144 43.89 13.37 -1.93
CA SER A 144 43.96 13.52 -3.38
C SER A 144 43.90 12.16 -4.05
N ALA A 145 43.03 11.99 -5.05
CA ALA A 145 43.05 10.80 -5.92
C ALA A 145 42.69 11.19 -7.36
N ASP A 146 43.32 10.52 -8.34
CA ASP A 146 43.09 10.75 -9.78
C ASP A 146 43.22 12.22 -10.22
N GLY A 147 44.07 13.00 -9.52
CA GLY A 147 44.28 14.43 -9.76
C GLY A 147 43.15 15.34 -9.28
N VAL A 148 42.24 14.82 -8.44
CA VAL A 148 41.19 15.56 -7.75
C VAL A 148 41.49 15.59 -6.26
N ASP A 149 41.52 16.80 -5.70
CA ASP A 149 41.75 17.05 -4.28
C ASP A 149 40.41 17.37 -3.60
N VAL A 150 40.02 16.58 -2.60
CA VAL A 150 38.78 16.89 -1.85
C VAL A 150 39.11 17.89 -0.76
N LEU A 151 38.84 19.18 -1.00
CA LEU A 151 39.19 20.26 -0.07
C LEU A 151 38.25 20.29 1.13
N ARG A 152 36.94 20.35 0.88
CA ARG A 152 35.92 20.49 1.93
C ARG A 152 34.55 20.06 1.45
N ILE A 153 33.79 19.40 2.33
CA ILE A 153 32.36 19.16 2.16
C ILE A 153 31.61 20.31 2.86
N ASN A 154 30.86 21.11 2.09
CA ASN A 154 30.10 22.24 2.64
C ASN A 154 28.72 21.78 3.16
N ASN A 155 28.07 20.89 2.41
CA ASN A 155 26.75 20.34 2.71
C ASN A 155 26.73 18.90 2.16
N PRO A 156 25.90 17.97 2.68
CA PRO A 156 25.62 16.67 2.03
C PRO A 156 25.36 16.70 0.51
N PHE A 157 25.06 17.88 -0.06
CA PHE A 157 24.79 18.08 -1.48
C PHE A 157 25.79 18.97 -2.23
N SER A 158 26.78 19.55 -1.54
CA SER A 158 27.74 20.50 -2.14
C SER A 158 29.16 20.27 -1.62
N ILE A 159 30.12 20.20 -2.54
CA ILE A 159 31.51 19.92 -2.24
C ILE A 159 32.48 20.81 -3.00
N ARG A 160 33.55 21.24 -2.31
CA ARG A 160 34.67 21.95 -2.92
C ARG A 160 35.80 20.99 -3.27
N LEU A 161 36.13 20.95 -4.55
CA LEU A 161 37.15 20.10 -5.14
C LEU A 161 38.25 20.94 -5.79
N GLY A 162 39.50 20.56 -5.59
CA GLY A 162 40.64 21.04 -6.37
C GLY A 162 40.84 20.15 -7.60
N TRP A 163 40.87 20.72 -8.81
CA TRP A 163 41.19 19.98 -10.02
C TRP A 163 41.99 20.86 -11.00
N LYS A 164 43.09 20.35 -11.54
CA LYS A 164 43.98 21.11 -12.46
C LYS A 164 44.32 22.53 -11.97
N ARG A 165 44.63 22.67 -10.67
CA ARG A 165 44.97 23.95 -10.00
C ARG A 165 43.82 24.96 -9.87
N GLY A 166 42.59 24.57 -10.18
CA GLY A 166 41.38 25.36 -9.91
C GLY A 166 40.57 24.76 -8.77
N GLU A 167 39.87 25.61 -8.02
CA GLU A 167 38.89 25.19 -7.01
C GLU A 167 37.49 25.27 -7.60
N TYR A 168 36.70 24.22 -7.44
CA TYR A 168 35.34 24.12 -7.96
C TYR A 168 34.38 23.73 -6.85
N GLU A 169 33.24 24.40 -6.82
CA GLU A 169 32.10 24.00 -6.00
C GLU A 169 31.12 23.22 -6.88
N VAL A 170 30.97 21.93 -6.57
CA VAL A 170 30.12 21.01 -7.34
C VAL A 170 28.90 20.63 -6.50
N ASN A 171 27.71 20.93 -7.01
CA ASN A 171 26.46 20.47 -6.44
C ASN A 171 26.09 19.11 -7.05
N LEU A 172 25.83 18.11 -6.21
CA LEU A 172 25.52 16.74 -6.66
C LEU A 172 24.13 16.62 -7.28
N PHE A 173 23.20 17.45 -6.82
CA PHE A 173 21.87 17.52 -7.36
C PHE A 173 21.79 18.77 -8.21
N ALA A 174 21.48 18.59 -9.50
CA ALA A 174 21.02 19.71 -10.31
C ALA A 174 19.82 20.31 -9.58
N GLU A 175 19.82 21.64 -9.41
CA GLU A 175 18.72 22.39 -8.80
C GLU A 175 17.39 22.14 -9.54
N GLU A 176 17.50 21.74 -10.80
CA GLU A 176 16.43 21.22 -11.61
C GLU A 176 16.39 19.70 -11.46
N ILE A 177 15.59 19.20 -10.52
CA ILE A 177 15.07 17.83 -10.59
C ILE A 177 14.29 17.77 -11.90
N PRO A 178 14.77 17.09 -12.96
CA PRO A 178 13.96 16.91 -14.14
C PRO A 178 12.67 16.21 -13.69
N ASP A 179 11.52 16.60 -14.23
CA ASP A 179 10.18 16.02 -14.01
C ASP A 179 10.13 14.49 -14.27
N PHE A 180 10.91 13.71 -13.52
CA PHE A 180 11.10 12.28 -13.67
C PHE A 180 9.86 11.54 -13.12
N PHE A 181 9.17 12.18 -12.18
CA PHE A 181 7.81 11.86 -11.79
C PHE A 181 6.85 12.71 -12.62
N GLY A 182 6.67 12.37 -13.90
CA GLY A 182 5.81 13.12 -14.81
C GLY A 182 4.50 13.53 -14.13
N LYS A 183 4.21 14.84 -14.12
CA LYS A 183 3.12 15.46 -13.35
C LYS A 183 3.03 14.93 -11.92
N ALA A 184 3.66 15.64 -10.98
CA ALA A 184 3.42 15.44 -9.56
C ALA A 184 1.91 15.26 -9.31
N PRO A 185 1.46 14.12 -8.72
CA PRO A 185 0.03 13.90 -8.42
C PRO A 185 -0.53 14.92 -7.40
N TYR A 186 0.31 15.84 -6.93
CA TYR A 186 0.00 16.91 -5.99
C TYR A 186 0.23 18.32 -6.56
N ALA A 187 0.30 18.50 -7.89
CA ALA A 187 0.46 19.82 -8.52
C ALA A 187 -0.68 20.83 -8.24
N GLY A 188 -1.73 20.43 -7.50
CA GLY A 188 -2.77 21.32 -6.96
C GLY A 188 -2.66 21.65 -5.47
N SER A 189 -1.67 21.09 -4.76
CA SER A 189 -1.43 21.38 -3.35
C SER A 189 -0.02 21.91 -3.19
N SER A 190 0.11 23.23 -3.33
CA SER A 190 1.34 23.99 -3.09
C SER A 190 1.84 23.80 -1.66
N ALA A 191 2.61 22.73 -1.44
CA ALA A 191 3.46 22.53 -0.27
C ALA A 191 4.73 23.40 -0.39
N SER A 192 4.53 24.71 -0.52
CA SER A 192 5.60 25.72 -0.55
C SER A 192 5.15 27.02 0.09
N THR A 193 4.51 26.91 1.26
CA THR A 193 4.15 28.07 2.11
C THR A 193 4.56 27.85 3.57
N LEU A 194 5.65 27.11 3.83
CA LEU A 194 6.16 26.94 5.21
C LEU A 194 7.66 27.23 5.38
N LEU A 195 8.36 27.73 4.35
CA LEU A 195 9.79 28.04 4.46
C LEU A 195 10.21 29.33 3.72
N SER A 196 9.32 30.32 3.65
CA SER A 196 9.71 31.71 3.35
C SER A 196 9.32 32.59 4.54
N LEU A 197 10.14 32.51 5.59
CA LEU A 197 10.18 33.50 6.65
C LEU A 197 11.13 34.63 6.20
N GLU A 198 10.62 35.86 6.26
CA GLU A 198 11.26 37.15 5.94
C GLU A 198 11.56 37.37 4.44
N THR A 199 10.99 38.33 3.73
CA THR A 199 10.70 39.72 4.13
C THR A 199 9.70 40.31 3.13
N MET A 200 8.82 41.19 3.63
CA MET A 200 8.05 42.23 2.94
C MET A 200 6.53 42.08 2.84
N THR A 201 5.90 42.90 3.71
CA THR A 201 4.67 43.67 3.47
C THR A 201 3.35 42.98 3.78
N THR A 202 3.12 42.75 5.08
CA THR A 202 1.77 42.64 5.64
C THR A 202 1.32 44.01 6.12
N GLY A 203 0.15 44.45 5.67
CA GLY A 203 -0.54 45.61 6.24
C GLY A 203 -0.85 45.43 7.74
N PRO A 204 -1.24 46.49 8.44
CA PRO A 204 -1.40 46.49 9.89
C PRO A 204 -2.65 45.68 10.28
N GLN A 205 -2.50 44.36 10.45
CA GLN A 205 -3.46 43.58 11.21
C GLN A 205 -3.26 43.88 12.70
N SER A 206 -4.36 44.33 13.32
CA SER A 206 -4.44 44.69 14.73
C SER A 206 -3.92 43.57 15.65
N GLN A 207 -3.18 43.94 16.70
CA GLN A 207 -2.61 43.01 17.68
C GLN A 207 -3.66 42.05 18.28
N SER A 208 -4.92 42.49 18.38
CA SER A 208 -6.04 41.67 18.86
C SER A 208 -6.33 40.43 18.02
N GLU A 209 -6.08 40.45 16.71
CA GLU A 209 -6.27 39.27 15.85
C GLU A 209 -5.16 38.25 16.02
N ARG A 210 -3.93 38.70 16.31
CA ARG A 210 -2.79 37.82 16.57
C ARG A 210 -2.95 37.10 17.90
N ASP A 211 -3.40 37.80 18.94
CA ASP A 211 -3.63 37.22 20.25
C ASP A 211 -4.77 36.18 20.21
N ALA A 212 -5.82 36.45 19.43
CA ALA A 212 -6.92 35.50 19.23
C ALA A 212 -6.51 34.25 18.43
N ALA A 213 -5.59 34.38 17.47
CA ALA A 213 -5.07 33.24 16.71
C ALA A 213 -4.16 32.35 17.59
N GLN A 214 -3.28 32.95 18.39
CA GLN A 214 -2.40 32.20 19.31
C GLN A 214 -3.20 31.45 20.39
N ALA A 215 -4.27 32.04 20.91
CA ALA A 215 -5.14 31.37 21.88
C ALA A 215 -5.86 30.13 21.30
N ARG A 216 -6.18 30.13 20.00
CA ARG A 216 -6.81 28.97 19.34
C ARG A 216 -5.82 27.83 19.12
N GLU A 217 -4.60 28.15 18.70
CA GLU A 217 -3.54 27.16 18.49
C GLU A 217 -3.15 26.46 19.80
N LEU A 218 -3.01 27.21 20.89
CA LEU A 218 -2.76 26.64 22.22
C LEU A 218 -3.87 25.69 22.68
N LYS A 219 -5.13 26.03 22.39
CA LYS A 219 -6.26 25.17 22.73
C LYS A 219 -6.28 23.89 21.91
N GLU A 220 -5.95 23.96 20.61
CA GLU A 220 -5.87 22.79 19.75
C GLU A 220 -4.74 21.83 20.16
N ILE A 221 -3.59 22.36 20.57
CA ILE A 221 -2.48 21.57 21.10
C ILE A 221 -2.91 20.85 22.39
N GLN A 222 -3.57 21.55 23.33
CA GLN A 222 -4.08 20.92 24.55
C GLN A 222 -5.13 19.85 24.28
N ASP A 223 -6.06 20.10 23.36
CA ASP A 223 -7.08 19.11 22.99
C ASP A 223 -6.46 17.87 22.32
N ARG A 224 -5.38 18.06 21.55
CA ARG A 224 -4.63 16.96 20.93
C ARG A 224 -3.87 16.14 21.97
N GLU A 225 -3.20 16.78 22.92
CA GLU A 225 -2.53 16.09 24.02
C GLU A 225 -3.53 15.32 24.90
N ALA A 226 -4.70 15.90 25.20
CA ALA A 226 -5.75 15.22 25.94
C ALA A 226 -6.29 13.97 25.22
N ARG A 227 -6.42 14.03 23.89
CA ARG A 227 -6.80 12.87 23.06
C ARG A 227 -5.72 11.79 23.05
N GLU A 228 -4.46 12.19 22.90
CA GLU A 228 -3.34 11.24 22.91
C GLU A 228 -3.16 10.57 24.27
N ALA A 229 -3.34 11.31 25.37
CA ALA A 229 -3.33 10.76 26.73
C ALA A 229 -4.47 9.73 26.92
N ARG A 230 -5.68 10.03 26.44
CA ARG A 230 -6.81 9.07 26.48
C ARG A 230 -6.52 7.82 25.65
N ASN A 231 -5.91 7.97 24.46
CA ASN A 231 -5.60 6.86 23.58
C ASN A 231 -4.47 5.97 24.12
N ARG A 232 -3.50 6.54 24.84
CA ARG A 232 -2.46 5.79 25.57
C ARG A 232 -3.03 5.00 26.74
N GLN A 233 -4.09 5.50 27.38
CA GLN A 233 -4.76 4.81 28.49
C GLN A 233 -5.65 3.64 28.00
N THR A 234 -6.15 3.70 26.76
CA THR A 234 -6.86 2.57 26.10
C THR A 234 -5.93 1.64 25.31
N GLY A 235 -4.65 2.00 25.14
CA GLY A 235 -3.61 1.18 24.52
C GLY A 235 -2.76 0.41 25.54
N ASP A 236 -3.32 0.12 26.71
CA ASP A 236 -2.69 -0.62 27.80
C ASP A 236 -2.96 -2.12 27.66
N GLY A 237 -1.93 -2.93 27.86
CA GLY A 237 -2.08 -4.38 28.04
C GLY A 237 -1.59 -5.27 26.90
N GLY A 238 -0.38 -5.02 26.38
CA GLY A 238 0.46 -6.09 25.82
C GLY A 238 0.90 -7.07 26.91
N SER A 239 -0.07 -7.74 27.55
CA SER A 239 0.16 -8.84 28.46
C SER A 239 -0.01 -10.12 27.65
N GLN A 240 1.01 -10.97 27.65
CA GLN A 240 0.99 -12.32 27.07
C GLN A 240 0.06 -13.25 27.87
N SER A 241 -1.15 -12.80 28.20
CA SER A 241 -2.23 -13.65 28.66
C SER A 241 -2.91 -14.18 27.40
N SER A 242 -2.68 -15.46 27.09
CA SER A 242 -3.53 -16.31 26.23
C SER A 242 -4.46 -15.51 25.30
N ASP A 243 -4.09 -15.38 24.01
CA ASP A 243 -4.78 -14.60 22.96
C ASP A 243 -6.19 -15.14 22.62
N VAL A 244 -6.97 -15.49 23.63
CA VAL A 244 -8.35 -15.90 23.53
C VAL A 244 -9.19 -14.64 23.72
N PRO A 245 -9.92 -14.18 22.68
CA PRO A 245 -10.77 -13.01 22.80
C PRO A 245 -11.87 -13.23 23.86
N ALA A 246 -12.31 -12.14 24.49
CA ALA A 246 -13.45 -12.16 25.42
C ALA A 246 -14.71 -12.70 24.72
N ALA A 247 -15.61 -13.31 25.49
CA ALA A 247 -16.84 -13.87 24.93
C ALA A 247 -17.67 -12.76 24.28
N LEU A 248 -18.10 -12.97 23.04
CA LEU A 248 -18.95 -12.02 22.32
C LEU A 248 -20.42 -12.34 22.61
N ALA A 249 -21.15 -11.37 23.16
CA ALA A 249 -22.60 -11.49 23.29
C ALA A 249 -23.27 -11.25 21.94
N GLN A 250 -24.43 -11.89 21.70
CA GLN A 250 -25.19 -11.71 20.47
C GLN A 250 -25.56 -10.24 20.22
N SER A 251 -25.93 -9.50 21.27
CA SER A 251 -26.22 -8.07 21.18
C SER A 251 -25.04 -7.26 20.64
N ASP A 252 -23.83 -7.61 21.05
CA ASP A 252 -22.62 -6.89 20.65
C ASP A 252 -22.29 -7.17 19.18
N VAL A 253 -22.59 -8.38 18.71
CA VAL A 253 -22.45 -8.77 17.29
C VAL A 253 -23.44 -7.99 16.43
N ASP A 254 -24.69 -7.87 16.86
CA ASP A 254 -25.75 -7.16 16.11
C ASP A 254 -25.45 -5.66 15.95
N GLU A 255 -24.81 -5.04 16.95
CA GLU A 255 -24.37 -3.63 16.91
C GLU A 255 -23.03 -3.42 16.19
N MET A 256 -22.32 -4.50 15.87
CA MET A 256 -20.95 -4.43 15.34
C MET A 256 -20.94 -3.96 13.88
N SER A 257 -20.02 -3.04 13.55
CA SER A 257 -19.78 -2.68 12.15
C SER A 257 -19.24 -3.89 11.37
N ARG A 258 -19.49 -3.94 10.06
CA ARG A 258 -18.95 -4.99 9.18
C ARG A 258 -17.43 -5.13 9.27
N ILE A 259 -16.74 -4.00 9.36
CA ILE A 259 -15.27 -3.96 9.45
C ILE A 259 -14.81 -4.56 10.78
N ASP A 260 -15.49 -4.24 11.88
CA ASP A 260 -15.15 -4.76 13.20
C ASP A 260 -15.48 -6.25 13.31
N ALA A 261 -16.56 -6.71 12.69
CA ALA A 261 -16.90 -8.13 12.59
C ALA A 261 -15.82 -8.94 11.84
N ILE A 262 -15.26 -8.39 10.75
CA ILE A 262 -14.15 -9.01 10.01
C ILE A 262 -12.87 -9.09 10.87
N ARG A 263 -12.58 -8.04 11.66
CA ARG A 263 -11.45 -8.03 12.59
C ARG A 263 -11.63 -9.06 13.70
N ALA A 264 -12.81 -9.13 14.32
CA ALA A 264 -13.17 -10.11 15.34
C ALA A 264 -13.08 -11.54 14.82
N MET A 265 -13.56 -11.80 13.59
CA MET A 265 -13.41 -13.10 12.95
C MET A 265 -11.92 -13.48 12.75
N SER A 266 -11.07 -12.50 12.46
CA SER A 266 -9.62 -12.71 12.29
C SER A 266 -8.87 -12.95 13.61
N SER A 267 -9.34 -12.40 14.74
CA SER A 267 -8.78 -12.72 16.06
C SER A 267 -9.23 -14.10 16.52
N ILE A 268 -10.50 -14.45 16.35
CA ILE A 268 -11.02 -15.80 16.64
C ILE A 268 -10.29 -16.86 15.82
N GLY A 269 -10.05 -16.60 14.53
CA GLY A 269 -9.30 -17.51 13.67
C GLY A 269 -7.83 -17.71 14.07
N ARG A 270 -7.24 -16.74 14.79
CA ARG A 270 -5.90 -16.88 15.40
C ARG A 270 -5.97 -17.70 16.69
N ALA A 271 -6.95 -17.42 17.55
CA ALA A 271 -7.19 -18.16 18.80
C ALA A 271 -7.45 -19.66 18.54
N LEU A 272 -8.25 -20.01 17.52
CA LEU A 272 -8.53 -21.40 17.15
C LEU A 272 -7.31 -22.19 16.64
N ARG A 273 -6.21 -21.52 16.29
CA ARG A 273 -4.94 -22.19 15.92
C ARG A 273 -4.06 -22.49 17.12
N GLN A 274 -4.32 -21.87 18.26
CA GLN A 274 -3.63 -22.15 19.51
C GLN A 274 -4.25 -23.38 20.18
N GLU A 275 -3.48 -24.11 20.98
CA GLU A 275 -4.00 -25.21 21.81
C GLU A 275 -4.83 -24.62 22.96
N VAL A 276 -6.13 -24.47 22.74
CA VAL A 276 -7.12 -24.01 23.73
C VAL A 276 -8.01 -25.16 24.18
N ASP A 277 -8.58 -25.03 25.39
CA ASP A 277 -9.53 -25.99 25.93
C ASP A 277 -10.72 -26.24 24.98
N GLU A 278 -11.23 -27.48 24.93
CA GLU A 278 -12.35 -27.88 24.06
C GLU A 278 -13.62 -27.04 24.27
N GLN A 279 -13.88 -26.58 25.50
CA GLN A 279 -15.01 -25.68 25.78
C GLN A 279 -14.83 -24.30 25.13
N THR A 280 -13.62 -23.74 25.23
CA THR A 280 -13.26 -22.47 24.61
C THR A 280 -13.30 -22.56 23.10
N LYS A 281 -12.85 -23.68 22.54
CA LYS A 281 -12.90 -23.96 21.11
C LYS A 281 -14.33 -23.98 20.57
N LYS A 282 -15.25 -24.70 21.23
CA LYS A 282 -16.68 -24.71 20.86
C LYS A 282 -17.28 -23.31 20.89
N ARG A 283 -17.02 -22.55 21.96
CA ARG A 283 -17.47 -21.15 22.07
C ARG A 283 -16.96 -20.30 20.91
N LEU A 284 -15.68 -20.40 20.56
CA LEU A 284 -15.07 -19.65 19.46
C LEU A 284 -15.63 -20.06 18.08
N GLU A 285 -16.00 -21.33 17.90
CA GLU A 285 -16.68 -21.80 16.67
C GLU A 285 -18.09 -21.22 16.56
N ASP A 286 -18.85 -21.17 17.66
CA ASP A 286 -20.17 -20.54 17.71
C ASP A 286 -20.08 -19.02 17.46
N GLU A 287 -19.12 -18.32 18.06
CA GLU A 287 -18.89 -16.90 17.79
C GLU A 287 -18.51 -16.64 16.33
N ARG A 288 -17.74 -17.54 15.72
CA ARG A 288 -17.37 -17.45 14.30
C ARG A 288 -18.58 -17.65 13.39
N THR A 289 -19.52 -18.52 13.72
CA THR A 289 -20.74 -18.70 12.91
C THR A 289 -21.66 -17.48 13.04
N MET A 290 -21.85 -16.96 14.25
CA MET A 290 -22.62 -15.72 14.51
C MET A 290 -22.06 -14.53 13.70
N LEU A 291 -20.75 -14.30 13.74
CA LEU A 291 -20.11 -13.23 12.98
C LEU A 291 -20.23 -13.43 11.46
N ARG A 292 -20.17 -14.68 10.97
CA ARG A 292 -20.31 -14.97 9.54
C ARG A 292 -21.74 -14.68 9.05
N GLU A 293 -22.74 -15.01 9.86
CA GLU A 293 -24.14 -14.69 9.58
C GLU A 293 -24.36 -13.17 9.60
N HIS A 294 -23.80 -12.46 10.58
CA HIS A 294 -23.87 -11.00 10.63
C HIS A 294 -23.27 -10.34 9.39
N ILE A 295 -22.05 -10.74 8.99
CA ILE A 295 -21.39 -10.21 7.78
C ILE A 295 -22.21 -10.50 6.52
N ARG A 296 -22.84 -11.69 6.45
CA ARG A 296 -23.71 -12.06 5.32
C ARG A 296 -24.96 -11.18 5.28
N ASN A 297 -25.65 -11.01 6.41
CA ASN A 297 -26.89 -10.25 6.49
C ASN A 297 -26.66 -8.76 6.22
N ASN A 298 -25.53 -8.22 6.69
CA ASN A 298 -25.18 -6.81 6.51
C ASN A 298 -24.53 -6.50 5.13
N SER A 299 -24.34 -7.50 4.26
CA SER A 299 -23.71 -7.31 2.94
C SER A 299 -24.65 -6.75 1.87
N GLY A 300 -25.96 -6.71 2.13
CA GLY A 300 -26.98 -6.18 1.19
C GLY A 300 -27.54 -4.80 1.53
N ALA A 301 -26.98 -4.11 2.55
CA ALA A 301 -27.51 -2.85 3.06
C ALA A 301 -26.67 -1.60 2.68
N GLU A 302 -25.60 -1.76 1.89
CA GLU A 302 -24.77 -0.67 1.33
C GLU A 302 -24.89 -0.61 -0.20
#